data_AF-A0A835GMV6-F1
#
_entry.id   AF-A0A835GMV6-F1
#
_cell.length_a   1.000
_cell.length_b   1.000
_cell.length_c   1.000
_cell.angle_alpha   90.00
_cell.angle_beta   90.00
_cell.angle_gamma   90.00
#
_symmetry.space_group_name_H-M   'P 1'
#
loop_
_entity.id
_entity.type
_entity.pdbx_description
1 polymer ?
#
loop_
_entity_poly.entity_id
_entity_poly.type
_entity_poly.pdbx_seq_one_letter_code
_entity_poly.pdbx_strand_id
1 'polypeptide(L)'
;PSRGLAQTNYKIISNKLGGRTLLHVGFAYNLHRKNNKSSVWTCVNKRHGKCSGSIKLSEESDNVQIQKCHNAECQPNLMKNEVRVVMEKLKKEVKTSFSSSIQQIFETKFAELKNTDTAFDEYIPKFNNIKQQLYNSRKKALNVEKTQFRNPAEVIIPEIFQKYLLVDYCENDNRIIRYRPAVTIHGCNVHFQRAIYRKAKSLGLLAHEETTLYVKLCTCLAFLPKEDIEDGWLSVMENSIPDEKVTQFNDYFVEQWLEPPGMISKWCCYKERHRTTNLVEAWNQRLQCYQGRKPSLLSFLEIITTDISTYSTDYEEMTVLCKRKKSSIINDKLIAKLTDKYEKKPITIMEFLEQIRPTKTKSGASTTGAKHTGGVTYGPQLFTT
;
A
#
# COMPACT_ATOMS: atom_id res chain seq x y z
N PRO A 1 -49.83 24.03 -31.21
CA PRO A 1 -49.46 24.12 -29.79
C PRO A 1 -49.07 22.74 -29.24
N SER A 2 -47.86 22.28 -29.55
CA SER A 2 -47.27 21.05 -29.02
C SER A 2 -46.23 21.45 -27.96
N ARG A 3 -46.65 21.45 -26.69
CA ARG A 3 -45.74 21.52 -25.55
C ARG A 3 -44.99 20.18 -25.46
N GLY A 4 -43.90 20.06 -26.21
CA GLY A 4 -42.93 19.00 -26.01
C GLY A 4 -42.18 19.24 -24.71
N LEU A 5 -42.37 18.33 -23.74
CA LEU A 5 -41.52 18.23 -22.56
C LEU A 5 -40.10 17.87 -23.02
N ALA A 6 -39.26 18.89 -23.23
CA ALA A 6 -37.85 18.70 -23.54
C ALA A 6 -37.12 18.22 -22.28
N GLN A 7 -36.68 16.96 -22.28
CA GLN A 7 -35.70 16.47 -21.32
C GLN A 7 -34.51 17.43 -21.25
N THR A 8 -34.16 17.84 -20.04
CA THR A 8 -33.17 18.88 -19.73
C THR A 8 -31.75 18.39 -19.96
N ASN A 9 -31.31 18.40 -21.21
CA ASN A 9 -29.90 18.18 -21.57
C ASN A 9 -29.05 19.42 -21.28
N TYR A 10 -28.85 19.74 -20.00
CA TYR A 10 -27.80 20.67 -19.57
C TYR A 10 -26.89 20.05 -18.52
N LYS A 11 -25.64 20.51 -18.48
CA LYS A 11 -24.64 20.06 -17.52
C LYS A 11 -23.98 21.25 -16.85
N ILE A 12 -23.97 21.26 -15.53
CA ILE A 12 -23.31 22.30 -14.74
C ILE A 12 -21.93 21.79 -14.33
N ILE A 13 -20.91 22.58 -14.63
CA ILE A 13 -19.51 22.30 -14.30
C ILE A 13 -18.91 23.46 -13.48
N SER A 14 -17.85 23.19 -12.74
CA SER A 14 -17.05 24.20 -12.05
C SER A 14 -16.04 24.88 -12.98
N ASN A 15 -15.94 26.21 -12.91
CA ASN A 15 -15.08 27.03 -13.77
C ASN A 15 -13.66 27.22 -13.18
N LYS A 16 -12.78 27.93 -13.91
CA LYS A 16 -11.38 28.14 -13.51
C LYS A 16 -11.21 28.93 -12.20
N LEU A 17 -12.19 29.77 -11.83
CA LEU A 17 -12.15 30.68 -10.68
C LEU A 17 -13.08 30.22 -9.54
N GLY A 18 -13.59 28.98 -9.57
CA GLY A 18 -14.50 28.45 -8.55
C GLY A 18 -15.98 28.84 -8.73
N GLY A 19 -16.33 29.58 -9.78
CA GLY A 19 -17.72 29.80 -10.20
C GLY A 19 -18.30 28.60 -10.95
N ARG A 20 -19.56 28.70 -11.39
CA ARG A 20 -20.27 27.64 -12.13
C ARG A 20 -20.46 28.02 -13.60
N THR A 21 -20.36 27.04 -14.48
CA THR A 21 -20.65 27.16 -15.91
C THR A 21 -21.67 26.11 -16.31
N LEU A 22 -22.75 26.53 -16.96
CA LEU A 22 -23.78 25.68 -17.52
C LEU A 22 -23.47 25.41 -19.00
N LEU A 23 -23.54 24.15 -19.42
CA LEU A 23 -23.38 23.71 -20.79
C LEU A 23 -24.74 23.25 -21.31
N HIS A 24 -25.21 23.80 -22.42
CA HIS A 24 -26.51 23.45 -23.00
C HIS A 24 -26.49 23.67 -24.52
N VAL A 25 -26.83 22.62 -25.28
CA VAL A 25 -26.94 22.63 -26.76
C VAL A 25 -25.73 23.30 -27.43
N GLY A 26 -24.51 22.87 -27.07
CA GLY A 26 -23.27 23.41 -27.63
C GLY A 26 -22.85 24.79 -27.12
N PHE A 27 -23.66 25.46 -26.31
CA PHE A 27 -23.31 26.74 -25.70
C PHE A 27 -22.82 26.58 -24.26
N ALA A 28 -22.05 27.57 -23.79
CA ALA A 28 -21.59 27.66 -22.41
C ALA A 28 -22.01 29.00 -21.79
N TYR A 29 -22.47 28.96 -20.54
CA TYR A 29 -23.01 30.10 -19.81
C TYR A 29 -22.37 30.17 -18.42
N ASN A 30 -21.91 31.35 -18.01
CA ASN A 30 -21.45 31.58 -16.64
C ASN A 30 -22.62 31.98 -15.74
N LEU A 31 -22.60 31.51 -14.49
CA LEU A 31 -23.55 31.96 -13.48
C LEU A 31 -23.40 33.47 -13.28
N HIS A 32 -24.50 34.21 -13.45
CA HIS A 32 -24.54 35.66 -13.25
C HIS A 32 -25.21 36.03 -11.92
N ARG A 33 -26.37 35.44 -11.64
CA ARG A 33 -27.12 35.66 -10.39
C ARG A 33 -27.83 34.38 -9.97
N LYS A 34 -27.88 34.10 -8.67
CA LYS A 34 -28.68 33.01 -8.10
C LYS A 34 -29.55 33.57 -6.97
N ASN A 35 -30.84 33.24 -7.02
CA ASN A 35 -31.80 33.45 -5.94
C ASN A 35 -32.35 32.07 -5.51
N ASN A 36 -33.12 31.99 -4.42
CA ASN A 36 -33.68 30.72 -3.93
C ASN A 36 -34.56 29.99 -4.95
N LYS A 37 -35.28 30.73 -5.80
CA LYS A 37 -36.24 30.17 -6.77
C LYS A 37 -35.69 29.98 -8.19
N SER A 38 -34.63 30.70 -8.55
CA SER A 38 -34.11 30.66 -9.92
C SER A 38 -32.65 31.11 -10.01
N SER A 39 -31.97 30.63 -11.05
CA SER A 39 -30.62 31.05 -11.41
C SER A 39 -30.56 31.59 -12.83
N VAL A 40 -29.84 32.71 -13.01
CA VAL A 40 -29.65 33.38 -14.29
C VAL A 40 -28.20 33.19 -14.75
N TRP A 41 -28.06 32.70 -15.97
CA TRP A 41 -26.82 32.31 -16.60
C TRP A 41 -26.65 33.13 -17.89
N THR A 42 -25.45 33.67 -18.12
CA THR A 42 -25.17 34.49 -19.32
C THR A 42 -24.05 33.87 -20.14
N CYS A 43 -24.15 33.96 -21.47
CA CYS A 43 -23.15 33.40 -22.39
C CYS A 43 -21.73 33.83 -22.01
N VAL A 44 -20.78 32.89 -22.08
CA VAL A 44 -19.37 33.15 -21.77
C VAL A 44 -18.76 34.30 -22.60
N ASN A 45 -19.27 34.51 -23.81
CA ASN A 45 -18.82 35.57 -24.73
C ASN A 45 -19.40 36.95 -24.41
N LYS A 46 -20.35 37.06 -23.47
CA LYS A 46 -20.99 38.34 -23.09
C LYS A 46 -19.99 39.36 -22.55
N ARG A 47 -18.95 38.90 -21.82
CA ARG A 47 -17.89 39.76 -21.26
C ARG A 47 -17.06 40.47 -22.32
N HIS A 48 -17.06 39.97 -23.56
CA HIS A 48 -16.37 40.59 -24.69
C HIS A 48 -17.30 41.43 -25.57
N GLY A 49 -18.56 41.67 -25.14
CA GLY A 49 -19.57 42.35 -25.94
C GLY A 49 -20.13 41.52 -27.10
N LYS A 50 -19.67 40.27 -27.28
CA LYS A 50 -19.91 39.46 -28.49
C LYS A 50 -21.21 38.64 -28.47
N CYS A 51 -21.91 38.56 -27.34
CA CYS A 51 -23.15 37.78 -27.27
C CYS A 51 -24.09 38.25 -26.15
N SER A 52 -25.39 38.29 -26.45
CA SER A 52 -26.45 38.63 -25.48
C SER A 52 -27.20 37.42 -24.93
N GLY A 53 -26.83 36.20 -25.33
CA GLY A 53 -27.49 34.96 -24.94
C GLY A 53 -27.50 34.72 -23.42
N SER A 54 -28.62 34.25 -22.90
CA SER A 54 -28.81 33.99 -21.47
C SER A 54 -29.85 32.91 -21.22
N ILE A 55 -29.69 32.15 -20.13
CA ILE A 55 -30.62 31.12 -19.68
C ILE A 55 -31.07 31.45 -18.25
N LYS A 56 -32.36 31.30 -17.97
CA LYS A 56 -32.91 31.28 -16.62
C LYS A 56 -33.37 29.85 -16.29
N LEU A 57 -32.84 29.28 -15.21
CA LEU A 57 -33.26 27.99 -14.69
C LEU A 57 -34.20 28.18 -13.49
N SER A 58 -35.21 27.32 -13.40
CA SER A 58 -36.02 27.12 -12.18
C SER A 58 -35.26 26.22 -11.23
N GLU A 59 -35.12 26.59 -9.95
CA GLU A 59 -34.53 25.68 -8.95
C GLU A 59 -35.55 24.65 -8.42
N GLU A 60 -36.86 24.87 -8.63
CA GLU A 60 -37.94 23.97 -8.18
C GLU A 60 -38.22 22.82 -9.15
N SER A 61 -37.94 23.02 -10.45
CA SER A 61 -38.26 22.06 -11.51
C SER A 61 -37.07 21.65 -12.36
N ASP A 62 -35.86 22.13 -12.02
CA ASP A 62 -34.59 21.88 -12.73
C ASP A 62 -34.72 22.01 -14.26
N ASN A 63 -35.58 22.94 -14.70
CA ASN A 63 -35.97 23.15 -16.08
C ASN A 63 -35.55 24.55 -16.56
N VAL A 64 -35.24 24.65 -17.86
CA VAL A 64 -34.99 25.93 -18.53
C VAL A 64 -36.30 26.71 -18.63
N GLN A 65 -36.41 27.80 -17.88
CA GLN A 65 -37.60 28.65 -17.88
C GLN A 65 -37.59 29.65 -19.03
N ILE A 66 -36.42 30.24 -19.31
CA ILE A 66 -36.27 31.29 -20.33
C ILE A 66 -34.90 31.12 -21.00
N GLN A 67 -34.87 31.09 -22.32
CA GLN A 67 -33.64 31.11 -23.11
C GLN A 67 -33.68 32.29 -24.08
N LYS A 68 -32.75 33.23 -23.91
CA LYS A 68 -32.51 34.34 -24.84
C LYS A 68 -31.54 33.90 -25.92
N CYS A 69 -31.87 34.20 -27.17
CA CYS A 69 -31.07 33.83 -28.35
C CYS A 69 -29.64 34.36 -28.28
N HIS A 70 -28.71 33.62 -28.88
CA HIS A 70 -27.34 34.08 -29.12
C HIS A 70 -27.29 35.00 -30.33
N ASN A 71 -26.23 35.80 -30.42
CA ASN A 71 -25.94 36.58 -31.63
C ASN A 71 -25.47 35.64 -32.75
N ALA A 72 -25.65 36.02 -34.02
CA ALA A 72 -25.31 35.19 -35.19
C ALA A 72 -23.84 34.72 -35.23
N GLU A 73 -22.92 35.49 -34.68
CA GLU A 73 -21.48 35.14 -34.61
C GLU A 73 -21.15 34.11 -33.52
N CYS A 74 -22.06 33.90 -32.57
CA CYS A 74 -21.86 32.98 -31.46
C CYS A 74 -22.43 31.61 -31.81
N GLN A 75 -21.58 30.74 -32.36
CA GLN A 75 -21.95 29.40 -32.81
C GLN A 75 -21.85 28.34 -31.70
N PRO A 76 -22.74 27.33 -31.69
CA PRO A 76 -22.67 26.22 -30.76
C PRO A 76 -21.44 25.36 -31.05
N ASN A 77 -20.76 24.90 -30.01
CA ASN A 77 -19.62 23.99 -30.14
C ASN A 77 -19.68 22.89 -29.07
N LEU A 78 -20.17 21.71 -29.50
CA LEU A 78 -20.34 20.54 -28.65
C LEU A 78 -18.99 19.96 -28.21
N MET A 79 -18.02 19.88 -29.12
CA MET A 79 -16.70 19.30 -28.81
C MET A 79 -15.98 20.09 -27.71
N LYS A 80 -16.01 21.42 -27.79
CA LYS A 80 -15.45 22.31 -26.77
C LYS A 80 -16.17 22.17 -25.43
N ASN A 81 -17.46 21.84 -25.43
CA ASN A 81 -18.20 21.56 -24.20
C ASN A 81 -17.79 20.22 -23.58
N GLU A 82 -17.56 19.19 -24.38
CA GLU A 82 -17.06 17.91 -23.88
C GLU A 82 -15.65 18.02 -23.29
N VAL A 83 -14.75 18.75 -23.95
CA VAL A 83 -13.42 19.06 -23.38
C VAL A 83 -13.56 19.77 -22.03
N ARG A 84 -14.51 20.70 -21.86
CA ARG A 84 -14.76 21.36 -20.57
C ARG A 84 -15.22 20.37 -19.48
N VAL A 85 -16.04 19.38 -19.85
CA VAL A 85 -16.46 18.31 -18.94
C VAL A 85 -15.28 17.46 -18.52
N VAL A 86 -14.45 17.02 -19.46
CA VAL A 86 -13.25 16.23 -19.18
C VAL A 86 -12.26 17.03 -18.32
N MET A 87 -12.08 18.32 -18.60
CA MET A 87 -11.27 19.22 -17.76
C MET A 87 -11.75 19.32 -16.32
N GLU A 88 -13.07 19.30 -16.08
CA GLU A 88 -13.59 19.26 -14.71
C GLU A 88 -13.29 17.92 -14.03
N LYS A 89 -13.52 16.80 -14.73
CA LYS A 89 -13.18 15.46 -14.22
C LYS A 89 -11.70 15.35 -13.87
N LEU A 90 -10.82 15.80 -14.78
CA LEU A 90 -9.38 15.89 -14.56
C LEU A 90 -9.04 16.68 -13.30
N LYS A 91 -9.64 17.86 -13.09
CA LYS A 91 -9.38 18.66 -11.89
C LYS A 91 -9.86 18.00 -10.60
N LYS A 92 -10.96 17.24 -10.65
CA LYS A 92 -11.43 16.46 -9.51
C LYS A 92 -10.43 15.36 -9.19
N GLU A 93 -10.02 14.62 -10.22
CA GLU A 93 -9.07 13.51 -10.10
C GLU A 93 -7.68 13.96 -9.61
N VAL A 94 -7.17 15.10 -10.08
CA VAL A 94 -5.89 15.66 -9.61
C VAL A 94 -5.89 15.98 -8.10
N LYS A 95 -7.07 16.22 -7.52
CA LYS A 95 -7.25 16.52 -6.09
C LYS A 95 -7.45 15.27 -5.23
N THR A 96 -7.86 14.15 -5.82
CA THR A 96 -8.21 12.93 -5.09
C THR A 96 -7.24 11.78 -5.37
N SER A 97 -6.58 11.81 -6.53
CA SER A 97 -5.56 10.87 -6.95
C SER A 97 -4.22 11.58 -7.12
N PHE A 98 -3.24 11.06 -6.41
CA PHE A 98 -1.85 11.40 -6.18
C PHE A 98 -0.88 10.24 -6.57
N SER A 99 -1.38 9.03 -6.86
CA SER A 99 -0.67 7.84 -7.36
C SER A 99 0.02 8.07 -8.70
N SER A 100 -0.66 8.79 -9.58
CA SER A 100 -0.15 9.15 -10.89
C SER A 100 0.39 10.59 -10.92
N SER A 101 1.40 10.81 -11.75
CA SER A 101 1.85 12.17 -12.04
C SER A 101 0.73 12.97 -12.69
N ILE A 102 0.68 14.29 -12.46
CA ILE A 102 -0.36 15.15 -13.04
C ILE A 102 -0.35 15.08 -14.58
N GLN A 103 0.84 14.88 -15.17
CA GLN A 103 0.99 14.70 -16.61
C GLN A 103 0.34 13.41 -17.10
N GLN A 104 0.59 12.27 -16.44
CA GLN A 104 -0.05 11.00 -16.78
C GLN A 104 -1.57 11.08 -16.67
N ILE A 105 -2.12 11.68 -15.60
CA ILE A 105 -3.57 11.83 -15.46
C ILE A 105 -4.13 12.67 -16.61
N PHE A 106 -3.45 13.76 -16.99
CA PHE A 106 -3.84 14.58 -18.13
C PHE A 106 -3.84 13.78 -19.44
N GLU A 107 -2.75 13.08 -19.73
CA GLU A 107 -2.58 12.30 -20.96
C GLU A 107 -3.61 11.18 -21.07
N THR A 108 -3.80 10.40 -20.00
CA THR A 108 -4.79 9.31 -19.97
C THR A 108 -6.20 9.83 -20.23
N LYS A 109 -6.63 10.91 -19.56
CA LYS A 109 -7.99 11.46 -19.72
C LYS A 109 -8.26 12.01 -21.11
N PHE A 110 -7.28 12.65 -21.73
CA PHE A 110 -7.46 13.19 -23.07
C PHE A 110 -7.21 12.15 -24.16
N ALA A 111 -6.45 11.08 -23.89
CA ALA A 111 -6.35 9.94 -24.78
C ALA A 111 -7.72 9.25 -24.97
N GLU A 112 -8.49 9.07 -23.88
CA GLU A 112 -9.87 8.56 -23.95
C GLU A 112 -10.74 9.37 -24.93
N LEU A 113 -10.61 10.70 -24.91
CA LEU A 113 -11.37 11.58 -25.78
C LEU A 113 -10.86 11.54 -27.24
N LYS A 114 -9.54 11.59 -27.43
CA LYS A 114 -8.90 11.48 -28.76
C LYS A 114 -9.23 10.17 -29.48
N ASN A 115 -9.39 9.08 -28.74
CA ASN A 115 -9.75 7.78 -29.30
C ASN A 115 -11.18 7.76 -29.85
N THR A 116 -12.05 8.67 -29.40
CA THR A 116 -13.42 8.80 -29.95
C THR A 116 -13.43 9.60 -31.25
N ASP A 117 -12.73 10.72 -31.29
CA ASP A 117 -12.59 11.55 -32.48
C ASP A 117 -11.28 12.37 -32.43
N THR A 118 -10.49 12.30 -33.50
CA THR A 118 -9.25 13.07 -33.62
C THR A 118 -9.47 14.58 -33.71
N ALA A 119 -10.66 15.04 -34.11
CA ALA A 119 -11.00 16.46 -34.19
C ALA A 119 -11.02 17.17 -32.81
N PHE A 120 -11.00 16.41 -31.70
CA PHE A 120 -10.85 17.00 -30.37
C PHE A 120 -9.48 17.68 -30.15
N ASP A 121 -8.46 17.35 -30.93
CA ASP A 121 -7.09 17.89 -30.77
C ASP A 121 -7.02 19.41 -30.90
N GLU A 122 -7.90 20.02 -31.69
CA GLU A 122 -7.99 21.47 -31.81
C GLU A 122 -8.43 22.15 -30.50
N TYR A 123 -9.28 21.48 -29.73
CA TYR A 123 -9.91 22.02 -28.53
C TYR A 123 -9.17 21.66 -27.24
N ILE A 124 -8.35 20.62 -27.26
CA ILE A 124 -7.60 20.15 -26.09
C ILE A 124 -6.50 21.17 -25.74
N PRO A 125 -6.46 21.68 -24.50
CA PRO A 125 -5.42 22.61 -24.10
C PRO A 125 -4.06 21.91 -24.01
N LYS A 126 -2.99 22.55 -24.47
CA LYS A 126 -1.62 22.04 -24.25
C LYS A 126 -1.32 21.93 -22.76
N PHE A 127 -0.70 20.82 -22.33
CA PHE A 127 -0.38 20.57 -20.93
C PHE A 127 0.39 21.72 -20.27
N ASN A 128 1.42 22.24 -20.94
CA ASN A 128 2.23 23.35 -20.42
C ASN A 128 1.41 24.59 -20.07
N ASN A 129 0.33 24.87 -20.80
CA ASN A 129 -0.54 26.03 -20.56
C ASN A 129 -1.39 25.89 -19.30
N ILE A 130 -1.63 24.66 -18.84
CA ILE A 130 -2.48 24.37 -17.67
C ILE A 130 -1.72 23.70 -16.52
N LYS A 131 -0.45 23.35 -16.73
CA LYS A 131 0.43 22.66 -15.76
C LYS A 131 0.35 23.32 -14.39
N GLN A 132 0.68 24.61 -14.32
CA GLN A 132 0.71 25.33 -13.04
C GLN A 132 -0.65 25.32 -12.33
N GLN A 133 -1.76 25.41 -13.07
CA GLN A 133 -3.11 25.35 -12.53
C GLN A 133 -3.41 23.99 -11.88
N LEU A 134 -3.01 22.89 -12.53
CA LEU A 134 -3.23 21.54 -12.01
C LEU A 134 -2.37 21.28 -10.76
N TYR A 135 -1.08 21.64 -10.80
CA TYR A 135 -0.20 21.53 -9.64
C TYR A 135 -0.70 22.34 -8.45
N ASN A 136 -1.13 23.59 -8.66
CA ASN A 136 -1.73 24.42 -7.62
C ASN A 136 -3.03 23.82 -7.06
N SER A 137 -3.84 23.18 -7.91
CA SER A 137 -5.06 22.49 -7.47
C SER A 137 -4.74 21.32 -6.54
N ARG A 138 -3.72 20.52 -6.86
CA ARG A 138 -3.25 19.41 -6.02
C ARG A 138 -2.66 19.92 -4.70
N LYS A 139 -1.81 20.96 -4.74
CA LYS A 139 -1.24 21.60 -3.55
C LYS A 139 -2.31 22.07 -2.57
N LYS A 140 -3.35 22.74 -3.09
CA LYS A 140 -4.47 23.22 -2.28
C LYS A 140 -5.27 22.08 -1.66
N ALA A 141 -5.43 20.95 -2.37
CA ALA A 141 -6.12 19.78 -1.85
C ALA A 141 -5.33 19.08 -0.73
N LEU A 142 -4.01 19.03 -0.85
CA LEU A 142 -3.10 18.46 0.15
C LEU A 142 -2.78 19.42 1.31
N ASN A 143 -3.22 20.68 1.24
CA ASN A 143 -2.87 21.75 2.17
C ASN A 143 -1.35 21.92 2.36
N VAL A 144 -0.59 21.90 1.25
CA VAL A 144 0.89 22.06 1.27
C VAL A 144 1.36 23.17 0.34
N GLU A 145 2.47 23.82 0.72
CA GLU A 145 3.10 24.89 -0.08
C GLU A 145 3.85 24.35 -1.30
N LYS A 146 4.45 23.16 -1.16
CA LYS A 146 5.27 22.49 -2.17
C LYS A 146 4.99 20.98 -2.18
N THR A 147 5.10 20.39 -3.37
CA THR A 147 4.92 18.93 -3.61
C THR A 147 6.15 18.30 -4.25
N GLN A 148 7.18 19.10 -4.54
CA GLN A 148 8.44 18.68 -5.13
C GLN A 148 9.54 19.24 -4.26
N PHE A 149 10.42 18.36 -3.81
CA PHE A 149 11.50 18.66 -2.88
C PHE A 149 12.80 18.17 -3.50
N ARG A 150 13.88 18.94 -3.33
CA ARG A 150 15.22 18.53 -3.79
C ARG A 150 15.94 17.72 -2.72
N ASN A 151 15.69 18.03 -1.45
CA ASN A 151 16.23 17.33 -0.30
C ASN A 151 15.11 16.58 0.45
N PRO A 152 15.30 15.31 0.82
CA PRO A 152 14.38 14.57 1.70
C PRO A 152 14.05 15.28 3.03
N ALA A 153 14.98 16.05 3.59
CA ALA A 153 14.77 16.79 4.84
C ALA A 153 13.69 17.88 4.71
N GLU A 154 13.52 18.48 3.53
CA GLU A 154 12.55 19.55 3.28
C GLU A 154 11.12 19.04 3.06
N VAL A 155 10.94 17.73 2.95
CA VAL A 155 9.64 17.13 2.61
C VAL A 155 8.60 17.49 3.68
N ILE A 156 7.42 17.96 3.27
CA ILE A 156 6.32 18.18 4.21
C ILE A 156 5.30 17.07 3.98
N ILE A 157 5.00 16.31 5.04
CA ILE A 157 3.99 15.26 5.02
C ILE A 157 2.63 15.91 5.27
N PRO A 158 1.69 15.86 4.30
CA PRO A 158 0.33 16.39 4.48
C PRO A 158 -0.39 15.79 5.69
N GLU A 159 -1.18 16.60 6.40
CA GLU A 159 -1.97 16.20 7.59
C GLU A 159 -2.84 14.96 7.33
N ILE A 160 -3.43 14.85 6.14
CA ILE A 160 -4.24 13.70 5.75
C ILE A 160 -3.49 12.35 5.84
N PHE A 161 -2.16 12.38 5.76
CA PHE A 161 -1.31 11.20 5.88
C PHE A 161 -0.67 11.07 7.27
N GLN A 162 -0.64 12.15 8.07
CA GLN A 162 -0.05 12.11 9.42
C GLN A 162 -0.74 11.10 10.34
N LYS A 163 -2.04 10.84 10.13
CA LYS A 163 -2.79 9.81 10.89
C LYS A 163 -2.11 8.44 10.87
N TYR A 164 -1.36 8.13 9.82
CA TYR A 164 -0.72 6.82 9.65
C TYR A 164 0.78 6.86 9.98
N LEU A 165 1.33 8.04 10.28
CA LEU A 165 2.76 8.27 10.49
C LEU A 165 3.15 7.85 11.91
N LEU A 166 4.03 6.84 12.01
CA LEU A 166 4.52 6.29 13.27
C LEU A 166 5.80 6.99 13.71
N VAL A 167 6.73 7.20 12.77
CA VAL A 167 8.07 7.73 13.07
C VAL A 167 8.59 8.54 11.90
N ASP A 168 9.21 9.68 12.22
CA ASP A 168 9.87 10.57 11.28
C ASP A 168 11.26 10.92 11.83
N TYR A 169 12.28 10.13 11.45
CA TYR A 169 13.67 10.38 11.86
C TYR A 169 14.40 11.14 10.76
N CYS A 170 15.12 12.19 11.12
CA CYS A 170 16.10 12.85 10.27
C CYS A 170 17.48 12.69 10.90
N GLU A 171 18.38 11.98 10.22
CA GLU A 171 19.80 11.91 10.62
C GLU A 171 20.66 12.25 9.40
N ASN A 172 21.48 13.29 9.53
CA ASN A 172 22.24 13.90 8.44
C ASN A 172 21.32 14.31 7.26
N ASP A 173 21.51 13.70 6.07
CA ASP A 173 20.73 13.90 4.84
C ASP A 173 19.65 12.82 4.60
N ASN A 174 19.54 11.83 5.49
CA ASN A 174 18.59 10.75 5.34
C ASN A 174 17.38 10.99 6.25
N ARG A 175 16.19 10.98 5.64
CA ARG A 175 14.92 11.01 6.36
C ARG A 175 14.21 9.67 6.23
N ILE A 176 13.88 9.07 7.37
CA ILE A 176 13.16 7.80 7.47
C ILE A 176 11.74 8.10 7.96
N ILE A 177 10.77 7.92 7.06
CA ILE A 177 9.35 8.11 7.33
C ILE A 177 8.71 6.72 7.43
N ARG A 178 8.23 6.34 8.62
CA ARG A 178 7.61 5.03 8.88
C ARG A 178 6.13 5.21 9.16
N TYR A 179 5.28 4.50 8.40
CA TYR A 179 3.83 4.46 8.60
C TYR A 179 3.41 3.13 9.25
N ARG A 180 2.56 3.15 10.29
CA ARG A 180 2.08 1.91 10.95
C ARG A 180 0.83 2.15 11.83
N PRO A 181 -0.23 1.33 11.71
CA PRO A 181 -1.17 1.12 12.81
C PRO A 181 -0.49 0.30 13.91
N ALA A 182 -0.71 0.61 15.18
CA ALA A 182 -0.01 0.00 16.33
C ALA A 182 0.03 -1.55 16.23
N VAL A 183 1.23 -2.13 16.08
CA VAL A 183 1.42 -3.58 15.97
C VAL A 183 2.68 -3.99 16.73
N THR A 184 2.62 -5.11 17.42
CA THR A 184 3.73 -5.80 18.12
C THR A 184 4.78 -6.31 17.14
N ILE A 185 6.07 -6.19 17.44
CA ILE A 185 7.13 -6.70 16.57
C ILE A 185 7.37 -8.18 16.89
N HIS A 186 7.07 -9.05 15.93
CA HIS A 186 7.40 -10.48 15.99
C HIS A 186 8.57 -10.80 15.06
N GLY A 187 9.49 -11.62 15.55
CA GLY A 187 10.58 -12.21 14.78
C GLY A 187 10.07 -13.34 13.88
N CYS A 188 10.76 -13.55 12.76
CA CYS A 188 10.45 -14.63 11.83
C CYS A 188 11.19 -15.92 12.22
N ASN A 189 10.47 -17.04 12.34
CA ASN A 189 11.06 -18.34 12.67
C ASN A 189 12.15 -18.75 11.67
N VAL A 190 11.99 -18.42 10.38
CA VAL A 190 13.01 -18.72 9.35
C VAL A 190 14.32 -17.99 9.63
N HIS A 191 14.23 -16.72 10.03
CA HIS A 191 15.42 -15.93 10.36
C HIS A 191 16.07 -16.40 11.67
N PHE A 192 15.27 -16.74 12.67
CA PHE A 192 15.72 -17.36 13.92
C PHE A 192 16.49 -18.66 13.66
N GLN A 193 15.89 -19.62 12.96
CA GLN A 193 16.53 -20.87 12.59
C GLN A 193 17.82 -20.63 11.80
N ARG A 194 17.79 -19.73 10.82
CA ARG A 194 18.96 -19.41 9.99
C ARG A 194 20.11 -18.82 10.82
N ALA A 195 19.82 -17.99 11.81
CA ALA A 195 20.85 -17.44 12.70
C ALA A 195 21.51 -18.55 13.53
N ILE A 196 20.71 -19.44 14.12
CA ILE A 196 21.19 -20.61 14.87
C ILE A 196 22.06 -21.52 13.99
N TYR A 197 21.57 -21.91 12.81
CA TYR A 197 22.32 -22.76 11.90
C TYR A 197 23.61 -22.11 11.39
N ARG A 198 23.64 -20.78 11.18
CA ARG A 198 24.86 -20.07 10.80
C ARG A 198 25.91 -20.13 11.89
N LYS A 199 25.53 -19.90 13.15
CA LYS A 199 26.46 -20.02 14.29
C LYS A 199 26.95 -21.45 14.44
N ALA A 200 26.04 -22.43 14.43
CA ALA A 200 26.40 -23.85 14.49
C ALA A 200 27.37 -24.26 13.36
N LYS A 201 27.16 -23.74 12.13
CA LYS A 201 28.07 -23.97 11.01
C LYS A 201 29.45 -23.35 11.24
N SER A 202 29.52 -22.13 11.77
CA SER A 202 30.81 -21.47 12.04
C SER A 202 31.65 -22.21 13.09
N LEU A 203 31.00 -22.91 14.02
CA LEU A 203 31.66 -23.71 15.06
C LEU A 203 31.92 -25.16 14.62
N GLY A 204 31.50 -25.56 13.42
CA GLY A 204 31.67 -26.92 12.91
C GLY A 204 30.70 -27.97 13.49
N LEU A 205 29.66 -27.54 14.21
CA LEU A 205 28.69 -28.43 14.88
C LEU A 205 27.75 -29.18 13.91
N LEU A 206 27.78 -28.86 12.62
CA LEU A 206 26.95 -29.53 11.60
C LEU A 206 27.65 -30.73 10.95
N ALA A 207 28.86 -31.08 11.39
CA ALA A 207 29.61 -32.21 10.85
C ALA A 207 29.17 -33.56 11.44
N HIS A 208 28.80 -33.60 12.73
CA HIS A 208 28.37 -34.80 13.44
C HIS A 208 26.85 -34.84 13.58
N GLU A 209 26.28 -36.05 13.56
CA GLU A 209 24.82 -36.24 13.61
C GLU A 209 24.23 -35.81 14.97
N GLU A 210 24.93 -36.12 16.06
CA GLU A 210 24.49 -35.81 17.43
C GLU A 210 24.49 -34.30 17.71
N THR A 211 25.57 -33.59 17.36
CA THR A 211 25.62 -32.12 17.49
C THR A 211 24.63 -31.44 16.55
N THR A 212 24.39 -32.01 15.37
CA THR A 212 23.34 -31.53 14.46
C THR A 212 21.95 -31.73 15.05
N LEU A 213 21.72 -32.84 15.76
CA LEU A 213 20.48 -33.12 16.46
C LEU A 213 20.26 -32.12 17.60
N TYR A 214 21.28 -31.89 18.41
CA TYR A 214 21.26 -30.89 19.47
C TYR A 214 20.85 -29.50 18.95
N VAL A 215 21.49 -29.03 17.87
CA VAL A 215 21.15 -27.75 17.22
C VAL A 215 19.69 -27.74 16.72
N LYS A 216 19.18 -28.86 16.20
CA LYS A 216 17.77 -28.97 15.78
C LYS A 216 16.82 -28.84 16.97
N LEU A 217 17.11 -29.46 18.10
CA LEU A 217 16.28 -29.35 19.30
C LEU A 217 16.21 -27.88 19.77
N CYS A 218 17.34 -27.18 19.76
CA CYS A 218 17.40 -25.75 20.08
C CYS A 218 16.46 -24.91 19.18
N THR A 219 16.38 -25.22 17.88
CA THR A 219 15.44 -24.54 16.97
C THR A 219 13.97 -24.87 17.24
N CYS A 220 13.69 -26.01 17.87
CA CYS A 220 12.33 -26.46 18.18
C CYS A 220 11.75 -25.80 19.43
N LEU A 221 12.60 -25.21 20.28
CA LEU A 221 12.16 -24.41 21.45
C LEU A 221 11.18 -23.30 21.06
N ALA A 222 11.24 -22.81 19.81
CA ALA A 222 10.34 -21.76 19.33
C ALA A 222 8.86 -22.20 19.34
N PHE A 223 8.58 -23.50 19.44
CA PHE A 223 7.21 -24.02 19.45
C PHE A 223 6.67 -24.31 20.85
N LEU A 224 7.47 -24.13 21.91
CA LEU A 224 7.03 -24.25 23.30
C LEU A 224 6.33 -22.98 23.78
N PRO A 225 5.39 -23.09 24.75
CA PRO A 225 4.88 -21.93 25.48
C PRO A 225 6.01 -21.09 26.05
N LYS A 226 5.77 -19.78 26.18
CA LYS A 226 6.82 -18.82 26.60
C LYS A 226 7.35 -19.13 28.00
N GLU A 227 6.46 -19.65 28.83
CA GLU A 227 6.69 -20.04 30.22
C GLU A 227 7.60 -21.27 30.31
N ASP A 228 7.54 -22.16 29.31
CA ASP A 228 8.23 -23.45 29.33
C ASP A 228 9.53 -23.45 28.49
N ILE A 229 9.89 -22.32 27.88
CA ILE A 229 11.08 -22.21 27.01
C ILE A 229 12.38 -22.39 27.81
N GLU A 230 12.45 -21.83 29.02
CA GLU A 230 13.61 -21.94 29.90
C GLU A 230 13.77 -23.39 30.40
N ASP A 231 12.68 -24.03 30.84
CA ASP A 231 12.66 -25.44 31.23
C ASP A 231 13.01 -26.38 30.06
N GLY A 232 12.53 -26.04 28.86
CA GLY A 232 12.89 -26.75 27.63
C GLY A 232 14.36 -26.59 27.27
N TRP A 233 14.94 -25.41 27.47
CA TRP A 233 16.39 -25.20 27.29
C TRP A 233 17.20 -26.04 28.26
N LEU A 234 16.83 -26.07 29.55
CA LEU A 234 17.48 -26.91 30.56
C LEU A 234 17.41 -28.41 30.20
N SER A 235 16.24 -28.87 29.74
CA SER A 235 16.05 -30.26 29.29
C SER A 235 16.94 -30.63 28.09
N VAL A 236 17.13 -29.69 27.16
CA VAL A 236 18.02 -29.87 26.00
C VAL A 236 19.48 -29.89 26.45
N MET A 237 19.88 -28.98 27.35
CA MET A 237 21.24 -28.89 27.91
C MET A 237 21.66 -30.14 28.68
N GLU A 238 20.75 -30.80 29.40
CA GLU A 238 21.02 -32.04 30.13
C GLU A 238 21.50 -33.17 29.20
N ASN A 239 21.03 -33.16 27.95
CA ASN A 239 21.42 -34.12 26.90
C ASN A 239 22.57 -33.61 26.01
N SER A 240 23.26 -32.54 26.42
CA SER A 240 24.37 -31.97 25.66
C SER A 240 25.65 -32.79 25.78
N ILE A 241 26.46 -32.76 24.71
CA ILE A 241 27.78 -33.41 24.69
C ILE A 241 28.80 -32.44 25.30
N PRO A 242 29.66 -32.89 26.23
CA PRO A 242 30.76 -32.10 26.75
C PRO A 242 31.83 -31.85 25.66
N ASP A 243 31.64 -30.80 24.87
CA ASP A 243 32.57 -30.32 23.82
C ASP A 243 32.67 -28.79 23.94
N GLU A 244 33.89 -28.26 23.85
CA GLU A 244 34.17 -26.82 23.86
C GLU A 244 33.36 -26.07 22.80
N LYS A 245 33.17 -26.66 21.61
CA LYS A 245 32.37 -26.05 20.54
C LYS A 245 30.88 -25.96 20.90
N VAL A 246 30.37 -26.93 21.65
CA VAL A 246 28.98 -26.95 22.12
C VAL A 246 28.81 -25.90 23.22
N THR A 247 29.78 -25.78 24.13
CA THR A 247 29.80 -24.69 25.14
C THR A 247 29.76 -23.32 24.48
N GLN A 248 30.64 -23.04 23.51
CA GLN A 248 30.63 -21.77 22.77
C GLN A 248 29.31 -21.48 22.02
N PHE A 249 28.59 -22.54 21.62
CA PHE A 249 27.27 -22.39 21.02
C PHE A 249 26.19 -22.11 22.07
N ASN A 250 26.27 -22.75 23.23
CA ASN A 250 25.35 -22.55 24.35
C ASN A 250 25.46 -21.13 24.91
N ASP A 251 26.69 -20.64 25.11
CA ASP A 251 26.94 -19.26 25.56
C ASP A 251 26.29 -18.26 24.60
N TYR A 252 26.52 -18.44 23.29
CA TYR A 252 25.85 -17.65 22.26
C TYR A 252 24.32 -17.75 22.32
N PHE A 253 23.77 -18.94 22.58
CA PHE A 253 22.33 -19.13 22.61
C PHE A 253 21.71 -18.36 23.78
N VAL A 254 22.31 -18.48 24.95
CA VAL A 254 21.88 -17.81 26.19
C VAL A 254 21.96 -16.29 26.03
N GLU A 255 23.14 -15.77 25.68
CA GLU A 255 23.39 -14.32 25.56
C GLU A 255 22.50 -13.63 24.51
N GLN A 256 22.19 -14.33 23.40
CA GLN A 256 21.48 -13.71 22.28
C GLN A 256 19.97 -13.95 22.29
N TRP A 257 19.50 -15.08 22.84
CA TRP A 257 18.10 -15.50 22.68
C TRP A 257 17.33 -15.66 23.99
N LEU A 258 18.01 -15.86 25.12
CA LEU A 258 17.38 -16.08 26.43
C LEU A 258 17.54 -14.87 27.37
N GLU A 259 18.76 -14.35 27.55
CA GLU A 259 19.02 -13.25 28.48
C GLU A 259 18.35 -11.92 28.12
N PRO A 260 18.29 -11.48 26.84
CA PRO A 260 17.78 -10.16 26.55
C PRO A 260 16.28 -10.04 26.87
N PRO A 261 15.84 -9.02 27.63
CA PRO A 261 14.47 -8.92 28.11
C PRO A 261 13.48 -8.82 26.94
N GLY A 262 12.44 -9.66 26.99
CA GLY A 262 11.40 -9.72 25.95
C GLY A 262 11.84 -10.39 24.64
N MET A 263 13.05 -10.94 24.55
CA MET A 263 13.53 -11.63 23.36
C MET A 263 12.75 -12.92 23.09
N ILE A 264 12.47 -13.72 24.14
CA ILE A 264 11.63 -14.92 24.08
C ILE A 264 10.30 -14.64 23.39
N SER A 265 9.63 -13.55 23.76
CA SER A 265 8.35 -13.15 23.16
C SER A 265 8.45 -12.79 21.67
N LYS A 266 9.64 -12.40 21.17
CA LYS A 266 9.85 -12.05 19.76
C LYS A 266 10.04 -13.28 18.88
N TRP A 267 10.75 -14.31 19.33
CA TRP A 267 11.03 -15.50 18.50
C TRP A 267 10.12 -16.70 18.80
N CYS A 268 9.42 -16.71 19.95
CA CYS A 268 8.40 -17.70 20.26
C CYS A 268 7.29 -17.69 19.19
N CYS A 269 6.99 -18.88 18.67
CA CYS A 269 6.03 -19.18 17.62
C CYS A 269 4.89 -20.08 18.12
N TYR A 270 4.71 -20.19 19.44
CA TYR A 270 3.66 -20.99 20.07
C TYR A 270 2.28 -20.45 19.70
N LYS A 271 1.42 -21.34 19.18
CA LYS A 271 0.07 -21.01 18.63
C LYS A 271 0.05 -19.94 17.52
N GLU A 272 1.21 -19.56 16.98
CA GLU A 272 1.28 -18.57 15.92
C GLU A 272 0.93 -19.18 14.55
N ARG A 273 -0.08 -18.61 13.89
CA ARG A 273 -0.48 -19.00 12.53
C ARG A 273 0.56 -18.58 11.48
N HIS A 274 1.18 -17.42 11.69
CA HIS A 274 2.09 -16.80 10.71
C HIS A 274 3.51 -16.71 11.26
N ARG A 275 4.26 -17.80 11.08
CA ARG A 275 5.63 -17.96 11.63
C ARG A 275 6.73 -17.48 10.68
N THR A 276 6.37 -17.21 9.43
CA THR A 276 7.32 -16.78 8.39
C THR A 276 6.92 -15.41 7.83
N THR A 277 7.91 -14.65 7.38
CA THR A 277 7.73 -13.35 6.74
C THR A 277 7.23 -13.45 5.30
N ASN A 278 6.91 -14.64 4.80
CA ASN A 278 6.50 -14.86 3.41
C ASN A 278 5.32 -13.97 2.98
N LEU A 279 4.35 -13.73 3.87
CA LEU A 279 3.22 -12.85 3.56
C LEU A 279 3.67 -11.39 3.42
N VAL A 280 4.54 -10.93 4.31
CA VAL A 280 5.11 -9.58 4.30
C VAL A 280 6.03 -9.40 3.09
N GLU A 281 6.85 -10.39 2.78
CA GLU A 281 7.73 -10.40 1.60
C GLU A 281 6.92 -10.40 0.30
N ALA A 282 5.87 -11.22 0.22
CA ALA A 282 4.96 -11.23 -0.92
C ALA A 282 4.20 -9.90 -1.07
N TRP A 283 3.77 -9.31 0.05
CA TRP A 283 3.14 -7.99 0.06
C TRP A 283 4.10 -6.89 -0.39
N ASN A 284 5.32 -6.86 0.15
CA ASN A 284 6.38 -5.93 -0.28
C ASN A 284 6.71 -6.09 -1.76
N GLN A 285 6.84 -7.32 -2.25
CA GLN A 285 7.09 -7.59 -3.67
C GLN A 285 5.94 -7.09 -4.54
N ARG A 286 4.70 -7.29 -4.11
CA ARG A 286 3.52 -6.77 -4.82
C ARG A 286 3.52 -5.24 -4.86
N LEU A 287 3.83 -4.58 -3.74
CA LEU A 287 3.98 -3.12 -3.69
C LEU A 287 5.09 -2.62 -4.62
N GLN A 288 6.23 -3.30 -4.66
CA GLN A 288 7.32 -2.97 -5.60
C GLN A 288 6.86 -3.07 -7.06
N CYS A 289 6.03 -4.06 -7.40
CA CYS A 289 5.44 -4.18 -8.74
C CYS A 289 4.52 -2.99 -9.08
N TYR A 290 3.73 -2.49 -8.11
CA TYR A 290 2.84 -1.33 -8.33
C TYR A 290 3.59 0.01 -8.42
N GLN A 291 4.73 0.15 -7.75
CA GLN A 291 5.43 1.42 -7.59
C GLN A 291 6.43 1.75 -8.71
N GLY A 292 6.86 0.77 -9.49
CA GLY A 292 7.94 0.95 -10.46
C GLY A 292 9.29 1.28 -9.79
N ARG A 293 10.34 1.61 -10.58
CA ARG A 293 11.72 1.75 -10.05
C ARG A 293 11.97 2.99 -9.18
N LYS A 294 11.15 4.06 -9.28
CA LYS A 294 11.31 5.33 -8.55
C LYS A 294 9.95 6.01 -8.31
N PRO A 295 9.12 5.53 -7.37
CA PRO A 295 7.85 6.17 -7.05
C PRO A 295 8.09 7.55 -6.41
N SER A 296 7.18 8.49 -6.65
CA SER A 296 7.08 9.70 -5.84
C SER A 296 6.52 9.36 -4.45
N LEU A 297 6.84 10.15 -3.43
CA LEU A 297 6.28 9.95 -2.09
C LEU A 297 4.74 9.95 -2.10
N LEU A 298 4.13 10.88 -2.84
CA LEU A 298 2.67 10.94 -2.98
C LEU A 298 2.10 9.68 -3.60
N SER A 299 2.80 9.12 -4.60
CA SER A 299 2.34 7.89 -5.22
C SER A 299 2.44 6.68 -4.31
N PHE A 300 3.50 6.64 -3.49
CA PHE A 300 3.68 5.63 -2.47
C PHE A 300 2.56 5.68 -1.43
N LEU A 301 2.23 6.88 -0.93
CA LEU A 301 1.20 7.07 0.10
C LEU A 301 -0.19 6.67 -0.35
N GLU A 302 -0.57 6.96 -1.60
CA GLU A 302 -1.87 6.54 -2.13
C GLU A 302 -1.98 5.04 -2.34
N ILE A 303 -0.92 4.40 -2.87
CA ILE A 303 -0.92 2.94 -3.08
C ILE A 303 -1.10 2.26 -1.71
N ILE A 304 -0.38 2.71 -0.69
CA ILE A 304 -0.51 2.17 0.67
C ILE A 304 -1.89 2.44 1.25
N THR A 305 -2.44 3.64 1.10
CA THR A 305 -3.76 3.98 1.65
C THR A 305 -4.87 3.18 0.97
N THR A 306 -4.79 3.02 -0.35
CA THR A 306 -5.71 2.18 -1.14
C THR A 306 -5.63 0.73 -0.70
N ASP A 307 -4.42 0.17 -0.64
CA ASP A 307 -4.20 -1.23 -0.25
C ASP A 307 -4.70 -1.48 1.19
N ILE A 308 -4.40 -0.60 2.15
CA ILE A 308 -4.93 -0.67 3.52
C ILE A 308 -6.46 -0.62 3.53
N SER A 309 -7.08 0.24 2.71
CA SER A 309 -8.54 0.33 2.63
C SER A 309 -9.17 -0.96 2.09
N THR A 310 -8.56 -1.58 1.08
CA THR A 310 -8.98 -2.89 0.54
C THR A 310 -8.87 -3.98 1.61
N TYR A 311 -7.75 -4.03 2.33
CA TYR A 311 -7.55 -4.98 3.43
C TYR A 311 -8.50 -4.77 4.61
N SER A 312 -8.94 -3.54 4.88
CA SER A 312 -9.90 -3.24 5.95
C SER A 312 -11.32 -3.69 5.62
N THR A 313 -11.70 -3.71 4.33
CA THR A 313 -13.01 -4.21 3.87
C THR A 313 -13.01 -5.73 3.73
N ASP A 314 -11.89 -6.31 3.28
CA ASP A 314 -11.74 -7.76 3.10
C ASP A 314 -11.58 -8.54 4.43
N TYR A 315 -11.32 -7.86 5.56
CA TYR A 315 -11.22 -8.50 6.88
C TYR A 315 -12.56 -9.09 7.35
N GLU A 316 -13.68 -8.53 6.89
CA GLU A 316 -15.04 -9.03 7.19
C GLU A 316 -15.40 -10.28 6.35
N GLU A 317 -14.73 -10.53 5.21
CA GLU A 317 -15.04 -11.62 4.27
C GLU A 317 -13.86 -12.57 3.97
N MET A 318 -12.82 -12.60 4.81
CA MET A 318 -11.51 -13.14 4.44
C MET A 318 -11.47 -14.67 4.16
N THR A 319 -11.77 -15.04 2.91
CA THR A 319 -11.49 -16.36 2.32
C THR A 319 -10.15 -16.33 1.57
N VAL A 320 -9.11 -16.86 2.23
CA VAL A 320 -7.83 -17.37 1.70
C VAL A 320 -7.36 -16.82 0.32
N LEU A 321 -6.70 -15.67 0.33
CA LEU A 321 -6.14 -14.99 -0.86
C LEU A 321 -5.02 -15.77 -1.60
N CYS A 322 -4.52 -16.90 -1.08
CA CYS A 322 -3.53 -17.73 -1.79
C CYS A 322 -3.55 -19.20 -1.34
N LYS A 323 -3.52 -20.14 -2.30
CA LYS A 323 -3.44 -21.58 -2.02
C LYS A 323 -2.09 -21.90 -1.36
N ARG A 324 -2.13 -22.37 -0.11
CA ARG A 324 -0.93 -22.76 0.64
C ARG A 324 -0.31 -24.03 0.07
N LYS A 325 1.03 -24.13 0.13
CA LYS A 325 1.75 -25.38 -0.20
C LYS A 325 1.25 -26.51 0.70
N LYS A 326 0.99 -27.69 0.11
CA LYS A 326 0.51 -28.88 0.83
C LYS A 326 1.41 -29.25 2.02
N SER A 327 2.74 -29.18 1.85
CA SER A 327 3.71 -29.45 2.92
C SER A 327 3.58 -28.51 4.12
N SER A 328 3.28 -27.22 3.88
CA SER A 328 3.06 -26.26 4.96
C SER A 328 1.77 -26.57 5.73
N ILE A 329 0.72 -27.01 5.04
CA ILE A 329 -0.54 -27.42 5.68
C ILE A 329 -0.32 -28.65 6.56
N ILE A 330 0.45 -29.64 6.06
CA ILE A 330 0.76 -30.85 6.81
C ILE A 330 1.57 -30.51 8.08
N ASN A 331 2.60 -29.66 7.95
CA ASN A 331 3.41 -29.24 9.10
C ASN A 331 2.59 -28.45 10.13
N ASP A 332 1.70 -27.55 9.70
CA ASP A 332 0.80 -26.84 10.61
C ASP A 332 -0.12 -27.80 11.38
N LYS A 333 -0.70 -28.80 10.69
CA LYS A 333 -1.54 -29.82 11.34
C LYS A 333 -0.74 -30.66 12.33
N LEU A 334 0.50 -31.01 12.00
CA LEU A 334 1.39 -31.75 12.89
C LEU A 334 1.67 -30.92 14.16
N ILE A 335 2.06 -29.65 13.99
CA ILE A 335 2.38 -28.77 15.11
C ILE A 335 1.16 -28.57 16.01
N ALA A 336 -0.03 -28.30 15.43
CA ALA A 336 -1.26 -28.19 16.21
C ALA A 336 -1.57 -29.45 17.01
N LYS A 337 -1.47 -30.64 16.39
CA LYS A 337 -1.70 -31.92 17.07
C LYS A 337 -0.71 -32.18 18.21
N LEU A 338 0.57 -31.82 18.03
CA LEU A 338 1.58 -31.98 19.07
C LEU A 338 1.38 -30.96 20.19
N THR A 339 1.02 -29.73 19.87
CA THR A 339 0.68 -28.69 20.85
C THR A 339 -0.52 -29.09 21.71
N ASP A 340 -1.59 -29.63 21.11
CA ASP A 340 -2.75 -30.15 21.85
C ASP A 340 -2.38 -31.31 22.79
N LYS A 341 -1.47 -32.19 22.35
CA LYS A 341 -0.95 -33.27 23.20
C LYS A 341 -0.07 -32.72 24.32
N TYR A 342 0.71 -31.68 24.08
CA TYR A 342 1.53 -31.09 25.13
C TYR A 342 0.66 -30.41 26.21
N GLU A 343 -0.37 -29.67 25.81
CA GLU A 343 -1.29 -28.97 26.73
C GLU A 343 -2.08 -29.91 27.64
N LYS A 344 -2.49 -31.07 27.11
CA LYS A 344 -3.19 -32.09 27.91
C LYS A 344 -2.26 -32.84 28.87
N LYS A 345 -0.95 -32.57 28.83
CA LYS A 345 0.14 -33.23 29.55
C LYS A 345 0.38 -34.76 29.35
N PRO A 346 -0.06 -35.45 28.27
CA PRO A 346 0.38 -36.83 27.99
C PRO A 346 1.82 -36.97 27.45
N ILE A 347 2.53 -35.87 27.14
CA ILE A 347 3.91 -35.91 26.63
C ILE A 347 4.79 -34.96 27.42
N THR A 348 6.05 -35.34 27.62
CA THR A 348 7.06 -34.47 28.28
C THR A 348 7.58 -33.39 27.32
N ILE A 349 8.27 -32.37 27.86
CA ILE A 349 8.88 -31.30 27.05
C ILE A 349 9.84 -31.89 26.01
N MET A 350 10.69 -32.84 26.42
CA MET A 350 11.65 -33.46 25.51
C MET A 350 10.96 -34.30 24.42
N GLU A 351 9.94 -35.10 24.78
CA GLU A 351 9.17 -35.88 23.80
C GLU A 351 8.48 -34.98 22.76
N PHE A 352 8.00 -33.80 23.18
CA PHE A 352 7.45 -32.80 22.27
C PHE A 352 8.52 -32.29 21.29
N LEU A 353 9.70 -31.91 21.79
CA LEU A 353 10.81 -31.40 20.97
C LEU A 353 11.35 -32.45 19.97
N GLU A 354 11.39 -33.72 20.37
CA GLU A 354 11.81 -34.80 19.49
C GLU A 354 10.80 -35.09 18.36
N GLN A 355 9.50 -35.02 18.67
CA GLN A 355 8.42 -35.29 17.71
C GLN A 355 8.19 -34.14 16.72
N ILE A 356 8.43 -32.89 17.12
CA ILE A 356 8.25 -31.72 16.26
C ILE A 356 9.43 -31.53 15.28
N ARG A 357 10.58 -32.15 15.58
CA ARG A 357 11.78 -32.12 14.75
C ARG A 357 11.47 -32.56 13.31
N PRO A 358 11.84 -31.78 12.28
CA PRO A 358 11.68 -32.21 10.90
C PRO A 358 12.58 -33.42 10.61
N THR A 359 11.97 -34.58 10.39
CA THR A 359 12.67 -35.79 9.94
C THR A 359 13.02 -35.65 8.46
N LYS A 360 14.24 -36.07 8.07
CA LYS A 360 14.59 -36.20 6.65
C LYS A 360 13.69 -37.29 6.05
N THR A 361 12.64 -36.89 5.34
CA THR A 361 12.01 -37.80 4.38
C THR A 361 13.06 -38.16 3.33
N LYS A 362 13.38 -39.46 3.23
CA LYS A 362 14.03 -40.03 2.05
C LYS A 362 13.16 -39.71 0.83
N SER A 363 13.49 -38.67 0.09
CA SER A 363 13.01 -38.44 -1.26
C SER A 363 14.22 -38.18 -2.13
N GLY A 364 14.38 -39.02 -3.15
CA GLY A 364 15.56 -39.11 -3.99
C GLY A 364 15.91 -37.83 -4.74
N ALA A 365 17.13 -37.89 -5.27
CA ALA A 365 17.72 -37.03 -6.28
C ALA A 365 16.77 -36.03 -6.97
N SER A 366 17.03 -34.74 -6.77
CA SER A 366 17.18 -33.83 -7.90
C SER A 366 18.14 -32.70 -7.52
N THR A 367 19.37 -32.85 -7.96
CA THR A 367 20.24 -31.73 -8.31
C THR A 367 19.52 -30.89 -9.36
N THR A 368 18.93 -29.78 -8.96
CA THR A 368 18.70 -28.64 -9.87
C THR A 368 19.26 -27.40 -9.19
N GLY A 369 20.42 -26.98 -9.70
CA GLY A 369 21.03 -25.71 -9.33
C GLY A 369 20.14 -24.58 -9.80
N ALA A 370 19.53 -23.85 -8.86
CA ALA A 370 19.05 -22.50 -9.11
C ALA A 370 20.21 -21.55 -8.79
N LYS A 371 20.97 -21.19 -9.84
CA LYS A 371 21.79 -19.98 -9.84
C LYS A 371 20.85 -18.79 -9.61
N HIS A 372 20.93 -18.16 -8.45
CA HIS A 372 20.49 -16.77 -8.30
C HIS A 372 21.73 -15.89 -8.16
N THR A 373 22.22 -15.48 -9.32
CA THR A 373 23.08 -14.32 -9.52
C THR A 373 22.30 -13.06 -9.16
N GLY A 374 22.83 -12.25 -8.25
CA GLY A 374 22.24 -10.97 -7.86
C GLY A 374 22.50 -10.64 -6.40
N GLY A 375 23.78 -10.59 -6.01
CA GLY A 375 24.17 -10.07 -4.71
C GLY A 375 23.87 -8.58 -4.63
N VAL A 376 22.99 -8.20 -3.70
CA VAL A 376 23.07 -6.91 -3.02
C VAL A 376 23.39 -7.24 -1.57
N THR A 377 24.64 -7.01 -1.21
CA THR A 377 25.15 -7.08 0.15
C THR A 377 24.45 -6.02 0.99
N TYR A 378 23.55 -6.43 1.89
CA TYR A 378 23.24 -5.62 3.07
C TYR A 378 24.14 -6.10 4.20
N GLY A 379 25.04 -5.21 4.63
CA GLY A 379 25.91 -5.40 5.79
C GLY A 379 25.12 -5.59 7.09
N PRO A 380 25.81 -5.91 8.19
CA PRO A 380 25.17 -6.31 9.44
C PRO A 380 24.38 -5.12 10.01
N GLN A 381 23.05 -5.21 9.95
CA GLN A 381 22.20 -4.36 10.79
C GLN A 381 22.33 -4.86 12.22
N LEU A 382 23.21 -4.21 12.95
CA LEU A 382 23.29 -4.24 14.40
C LEU A 382 21.90 -3.85 14.93
N PHE A 383 21.27 -4.79 15.65
CA PHE A 383 20.20 -4.45 16.54
C PHE A 383 20.82 -3.71 17.73
N THR A 384 20.67 -2.40 17.77
CA THR A 384 20.85 -1.60 18.98
C THR A 384 19.57 -0.82 19.21
N THR A 385 18.87 -1.25 20.28
CA THR A 385 17.86 -0.58 21.11
C THR A 385 16.87 0.38 20.48
#